data_AF-A0A7J3FNI3-F1
#
_entry.id   AF-A0A7J3FNI3-F1
#
_cell.length_a   1.000
_cell.length_b   1.000
_cell.length_c   1.000
_cell.angle_alpha   90.00
_cell.angle_beta   90.00
_cell.angle_gamma   90.00
#
_symmetry.space_group_name_H-M   'P 1'
#
loop_
_entity.id
_entity.type
_entity.pdbx_description
1 polymer ?
#
loop_
_entity_poly.entity_id
_entity_poly.type
_entity_poly.pdbx_seq_one_letter_code
_entity_poly.pdbx_strand_id
1 'polypeptide(L)'
;MSRFDREWSEYKTGIAAAFRPGPPLRHKIELTTKRIEAQIQYLNGAISLLTQRDKALFQKVVDAYSKHDMKRANVYANELAEIRKMANFMMNAELALERVALRLKTVTEVGNVAAVLAPVSRVLQSVRAGIAGVFPSAERELGEITTLLDEIMI
;
A
#
# COMPACT_ATOMS: atom_id res chain seq x y z
N MET A 1 47.84 37.36 -15.36
CA MET A 1 46.45 36.97 -15.02
C MET A 1 46.18 37.49 -13.61
N SER A 2 45.13 38.31 -13.47
CA SER A 2 44.89 39.22 -12.35
C SER A 2 44.54 38.50 -11.05
N ARG A 3 44.93 39.06 -9.89
CA ARG A 3 44.58 38.61 -8.53
C ARG A 3 43.09 38.85 -8.18
N PHE A 4 42.20 38.81 -9.17
CA PHE A 4 40.77 39.10 -9.05
C PHE A 4 39.89 37.85 -9.27
N ASP A 5 40.45 36.75 -9.78
CA ASP A 5 39.72 35.49 -10.04
C ASP A 5 39.82 34.46 -8.91
N ARG A 6 40.51 34.78 -7.79
CA ARG A 6 40.70 33.85 -6.66
C ARG A 6 39.74 34.04 -5.49
N GLU A 7 38.84 35.01 -5.57
CA GLU A 7 37.95 35.35 -4.45
C GLU A 7 36.52 34.78 -4.61
N TRP A 8 36.24 34.10 -5.73
CA TRP A 8 34.91 33.51 -6.02
C TRP A 8 34.83 31.99 -5.86
N SER A 9 35.89 31.29 -5.45
CA SER A 9 35.86 29.83 -5.28
C SER A 9 35.79 29.35 -3.83
N GLU A 10 35.71 30.25 -2.86
CA GLU A 10 35.69 29.88 -1.43
C GLU A 10 34.54 30.57 -0.71
N TYR A 11 33.31 30.11 -0.94
CA TYR A 11 32.31 29.96 0.12
C TYR A 11 31.03 29.35 -0.46
N LYS A 12 30.67 28.15 0.01
CA LYS A 12 29.32 27.67 0.37
C LYS A 12 29.22 26.14 0.32
N THR A 13 30.13 25.48 1.03
CA THR A 13 29.75 24.35 1.89
C THR A 13 28.96 24.93 3.06
N GLY A 14 27.63 24.77 3.07
CA GLY A 14 26.80 25.17 4.22
C GLY A 14 25.35 25.51 3.87
N ILE A 15 24.42 24.70 4.41
CA ILE A 15 22.96 24.89 4.57
C ILE A 15 22.13 25.00 3.27
N ALA A 16 22.62 25.63 2.19
CA ALA A 16 21.87 25.78 0.94
C ALA A 16 21.65 24.45 0.18
N ALA A 17 22.55 23.47 0.36
CA ALA A 17 22.35 22.12 -0.17
C ALA A 17 21.28 21.31 0.60
N ALA A 18 20.92 21.73 1.82
CA ALA A 18 19.80 21.18 2.59
C ALA A 18 18.44 21.77 2.15
N PHE A 19 18.47 22.88 1.41
CA PHE A 19 17.32 23.52 0.77
C PHE A 19 17.29 23.25 -0.74
N ARG A 20 17.57 22.02 -1.18
CA ARG A 20 16.98 21.60 -2.45
C ARG A 20 15.47 21.58 -2.20
N PRO A 21 14.65 22.44 -2.82
CA PRO A 21 13.23 22.25 -2.72
C PRO A 21 12.98 20.89 -3.39
N GLY A 22 12.66 19.89 -2.56
CA GLY A 22 12.08 18.67 -3.06
C GLY A 22 10.87 19.01 -3.94
N PRO A 23 10.40 18.07 -4.77
CA PRO A 23 9.16 18.30 -5.52
C PRO A 23 8.09 18.88 -4.57
N PRO A 24 7.31 19.89 -5.01
CA PRO A 24 6.33 20.55 -4.16
C PRO A 24 5.50 19.51 -3.40
N LEU A 25 5.22 19.76 -2.12
CA LEU A 25 4.47 18.86 -1.23
C LEU A 25 3.26 18.20 -1.93
N ARG A 26 2.51 19.01 -2.68
CA ARG A 26 1.38 18.56 -3.50
C ARG A 26 1.74 17.47 -4.51
N HIS A 27 2.87 17.58 -5.20
CA HIS A 27 3.33 16.57 -6.14
C HIS A 27 3.66 15.25 -5.44
N LYS A 28 4.30 15.29 -4.26
CA LYS A 28 4.56 14.08 -3.45
C LYS A 28 3.26 13.41 -3.00
N ILE A 29 2.28 14.20 -2.55
CA ILE A 29 0.95 13.70 -2.15
C ILE A 29 0.22 13.09 -3.35
N GLU A 30 0.26 13.75 -4.52
CA GLU A 30 -0.38 13.25 -5.74
C GLU A 30 0.25 11.93 -6.21
N LEU A 31 1.58 11.85 -6.22
CA LEU A 31 2.30 10.61 -6.53
C LEU A 31 1.91 9.49 -5.57
N THR A 32 1.92 9.76 -4.26
CA THR A 32 1.55 8.79 -3.23
C THR A 32 0.10 8.32 -3.41
N THR A 33 -0.81 9.25 -3.69
CA THR A 33 -2.23 8.95 -3.95
C THR A 33 -2.38 8.03 -5.15
N LYS A 34 -1.71 8.32 -6.27
CA LYS A 34 -1.73 7.47 -7.47
C LYS A 34 -1.22 6.05 -7.20
N ARG A 35 -0.15 5.91 -6.40
CA ARG A 35 0.38 4.59 -6.02
C ARG A 35 -0.60 3.81 -5.14
N ILE A 36 -1.29 4.47 -4.22
CA ILE A 36 -2.32 3.85 -3.40
C ILE A 36 -3.52 3.41 -4.24
N GLU A 37 -3.96 4.25 -5.19
CA GLU A 37 -5.02 3.91 -6.14
C GLU A 37 -4.66 2.70 -7.01
N ALA A 38 -3.41 2.60 -7.46
CA ALA A 38 -2.92 1.42 -8.17
C ALA A 38 -2.99 0.16 -7.30
N GLN A 39 -2.66 0.27 -6.01
CA GLN A 39 -2.77 -0.86 -5.08
C GLN A 39 -4.21 -1.26 -4.77
N ILE A 40 -5.15 -0.31 -4.70
CA ILE A 40 -6.59 -0.62 -4.62
C ILE A 40 -7.03 -1.47 -5.82
N GLN A 41 -6.64 -1.10 -7.04
CA GLN A 41 -6.95 -1.88 -8.24
C GLN A 41 -6.32 -3.27 -8.22
N TYR A 42 -5.08 -3.38 -7.74
CA TYR A 42 -4.42 -4.67 -7.56
C TYR A 42 -5.17 -5.58 -6.58
N LEU A 43 -5.57 -5.05 -5.41
CA LEU A 43 -6.35 -5.79 -4.44
C LEU A 43 -7.71 -6.23 -4.98
N ASN A 44 -8.38 -5.38 -5.77
CA ASN A 44 -9.63 -5.75 -6.44
C ASN A 44 -9.46 -6.93 -7.41
N GLY A 45 -8.36 -6.97 -8.16
CA GLY A 45 -7.98 -8.13 -8.96
C GLY A 45 -7.77 -9.40 -8.12
N ALA A 46 -7.06 -9.28 -6.99
CA ALA A 46 -6.83 -10.40 -6.07
C ALA A 46 -8.14 -10.92 -5.45
N ILE A 47 -9.04 -10.03 -5.03
CA ILE A 47 -10.37 -10.37 -4.48
C ILE A 47 -11.19 -11.14 -5.52
N SER A 48 -11.19 -10.70 -6.78
CA SER A 48 -11.88 -11.40 -7.86
C SER A 48 -11.34 -12.82 -8.06
N LEU A 49 -10.01 -12.98 -8.06
CA LEU A 49 -9.37 -14.30 -8.19
C LEU A 49 -9.69 -15.22 -7.00
N LEU A 50 -9.67 -14.70 -5.77
CA LEU A 50 -10.04 -15.46 -4.57
C LEU A 50 -11.52 -15.89 -4.62
N THR A 51 -12.40 -15.01 -5.09
CA THR A 51 -13.83 -15.31 -5.26
C THR A 51 -14.09 -16.40 -6.29
N GLN A 52 -13.33 -16.41 -7.39
CA GLN A 52 -13.40 -17.48 -8.38
C GLN A 52 -12.91 -18.81 -7.81
N ARG A 53 -11.81 -18.79 -7.05
CA ARG A 53 -11.28 -19.97 -6.35
C ARG A 53 -12.24 -20.51 -5.29
N ASP A 54 -12.90 -19.65 -4.52
CA ASP A 54 -13.95 -20.02 -3.56
C ASP A 54 -15.03 -20.86 -4.25
N LYS A 55 -15.61 -20.35 -5.34
CA LYS A 55 -16.66 -21.05 -6.09
C LYS A 55 -16.20 -22.41 -6.60
N ALA A 56 -14.98 -22.48 -7.14
CA ALA A 56 -14.42 -23.73 -7.65
C ALA A 56 -14.16 -24.76 -6.54
N LEU A 57 -13.63 -24.33 -5.39
CA LEU A 57 -13.41 -25.21 -4.23
C LEU A 57 -14.72 -25.66 -3.59
N PHE A 58 -15.70 -24.75 -3.50
CA PHE A 58 -17.02 -25.08 -3.00
C PHE A 58 -17.68 -26.18 -3.83
N GLN A 59 -17.59 -26.11 -5.16
CA GLN A 59 -18.08 -27.19 -6.03
C GLN A 59 -17.37 -28.52 -5.73
N LYS A 60 -16.04 -28.50 -5.51
CA LYS A 60 -15.29 -29.70 -5.14
C LYS A 60 -15.70 -30.28 -3.77
N VAL A 61 -16.04 -29.44 -2.80
CA VAL A 61 -16.60 -29.87 -1.51
C VAL A 61 -17.91 -30.64 -1.75
N VAL A 62 -18.84 -30.05 -2.50
CA VAL A 62 -20.14 -30.66 -2.82
C VAL A 62 -19.97 -31.98 -3.57
N ASP A 63 -19.08 -32.02 -4.57
CA ASP A 63 -18.81 -33.22 -5.36
C ASP A 63 -18.21 -34.35 -4.52
N ALA A 64 -17.26 -34.04 -3.63
CA ALA A 64 -16.67 -35.05 -2.75
C ALA A 64 -17.68 -35.55 -1.71
N TYR A 65 -18.49 -34.64 -1.16
CA TYR A 65 -19.52 -34.96 -0.18
C TYR A 65 -20.61 -35.86 -0.78
N SER A 66 -21.09 -35.56 -1.99
CA SER A 66 -22.11 -36.38 -2.69
C SER A 66 -21.64 -37.79 -3.02
N LYS A 67 -20.33 -37.99 -3.18
CA LYS A 67 -19.69 -39.31 -3.39
C LYS A 67 -19.36 -40.02 -2.07
N HIS A 68 -19.78 -39.47 -0.92
CA HIS A 68 -19.42 -39.94 0.43
C HIS A 68 -17.90 -39.99 0.68
N ASP A 69 -17.09 -39.26 -0.09
CA ASP A 69 -15.64 -39.12 0.12
C ASP A 69 -15.38 -38.03 1.17
N MET A 70 -15.74 -38.35 2.42
CA MET A 70 -15.69 -37.40 3.54
C MET A 70 -14.28 -36.88 3.82
N LYS A 71 -13.23 -37.70 3.56
CA LYS A 71 -11.84 -37.28 3.73
C LYS A 71 -11.50 -36.15 2.76
N ARG A 72 -11.82 -36.29 1.47
CA ARG A 72 -11.58 -35.21 0.50
C ARG A 72 -12.49 -34.00 0.73
N ALA A 73 -13.75 -34.21 1.09
CA ALA A 73 -14.67 -33.11 1.42
C ALA A 73 -14.09 -32.22 2.53
N ASN A 74 -13.55 -32.82 3.60
CA ASN A 74 -12.93 -32.09 4.70
C ASN A 74 -11.68 -31.31 4.26
N VAL A 75 -10.82 -31.90 3.43
CA VAL A 75 -9.63 -31.20 2.90
C VAL A 75 -10.03 -29.98 2.09
N TYR A 76 -10.99 -30.12 1.16
CA TYR A 76 -11.46 -28.99 0.36
C TYR A 76 -12.18 -27.93 1.20
N ALA A 77 -12.91 -28.32 2.24
CA ALA A 77 -13.59 -27.39 3.13
C ALA A 77 -12.61 -26.54 3.95
N ASN A 78 -11.52 -27.13 4.42
CA ASN A 78 -10.48 -26.39 5.14
C ASN A 78 -9.80 -25.36 4.22
N GLU A 79 -9.45 -25.75 2.99
CA GLU A 79 -8.88 -24.82 2.01
C GLU A 79 -9.88 -23.69 1.66
N LEU A 80 -11.15 -24.03 1.48
CA LEU A 80 -12.20 -23.05 1.23
C LEU A 80 -12.32 -22.02 2.37
N ALA A 81 -12.20 -22.46 3.63
CA ALA A 81 -12.23 -21.58 4.78
C ALA A 81 -11.04 -20.60 4.78
N GLU A 82 -9.84 -21.06 4.45
CA GLU A 82 -8.66 -20.19 4.34
C GLU A 82 -8.80 -19.19 3.18
N ILE A 83 -9.28 -19.63 2.00
CA ILE A 83 -9.56 -18.72 0.87
C ILE A 83 -10.55 -17.62 1.26
N ARG A 84 -11.61 -17.95 2.01
CA ARG A 84 -12.58 -16.95 2.50
C ARG A 84 -11.97 -15.97 3.47
N LYS A 85 -11.16 -16.47 4.40
CA LYS A 85 -10.42 -15.63 5.35
C LYS A 85 -9.51 -14.64 4.64
N MET A 86 -8.79 -15.11 3.62
CA MET A 86 -7.94 -14.26 2.77
C MET A 86 -8.77 -13.22 2.01
N ALA A 87 -9.89 -13.62 1.39
CA ALA A 87 -10.76 -12.72 0.64
C ALA A 87 -11.32 -11.59 1.53
N ASN A 88 -11.83 -11.93 2.72
CA ASN A 88 -12.33 -10.96 3.69
C ASN A 88 -11.24 -9.99 4.14
N PHE A 89 -10.03 -10.49 4.39
CA PHE A 89 -8.90 -9.63 4.74
C PHE A 89 -8.53 -8.68 3.59
N MET A 90 -8.47 -9.16 2.33
CA MET A 90 -8.23 -8.30 1.16
C MET A 90 -9.29 -7.20 1.02
N MET A 91 -10.58 -7.52 1.20
CA MET A 91 -11.67 -6.53 1.15
C MET A 91 -11.48 -5.43 2.20
N ASN A 92 -11.12 -5.81 3.43
CA ASN A 92 -10.87 -4.83 4.49
C ASN A 92 -9.63 -3.96 4.21
N ALA A 93 -8.58 -4.56 3.64
CA ALA A 93 -7.39 -3.84 3.21
C ALA A 93 -7.71 -2.83 2.10
N GLU A 94 -8.49 -3.23 1.11
CA GLU A 94 -8.94 -2.39 0.00
C GLU A 94 -9.70 -1.17 0.51
N LEU A 95 -10.73 -1.36 1.34
CA LEU A 95 -11.48 -0.27 1.99
C LEU A 95 -10.60 0.63 2.88
N ALA A 96 -9.56 0.07 3.49
CA ALA A 96 -8.61 0.85 4.29
C ALA A 96 -7.74 1.75 3.39
N LEU A 97 -7.28 1.24 2.25
CA LEU A 97 -6.54 2.01 1.26
C LEU A 97 -7.42 3.08 0.60
N GLU A 98 -8.69 2.78 0.29
CA GLU A 98 -9.63 3.79 -0.22
C GLU A 98 -9.78 4.96 0.75
N ARG A 99 -9.97 4.66 2.04
CA ARG A 99 -10.04 5.68 3.10
C ARG A 99 -8.76 6.52 3.18
N VAL A 100 -7.59 5.90 3.00
CA VAL A 100 -6.32 6.61 2.93
C VAL A 100 -6.27 7.55 1.72
N ALA A 101 -6.62 7.06 0.53
CA ALA A 101 -6.61 7.86 -0.69
C ALA A 101 -7.52 9.09 -0.58
N LEU A 102 -8.71 8.94 0.01
CA LEU A 102 -9.62 10.05 0.28
C LEU A 102 -9.01 11.09 1.23
N ARG A 103 -8.31 10.66 2.30
CA ARG A 103 -7.63 11.58 3.21
C ARG A 103 -6.51 12.34 2.52
N LEU A 104 -5.68 11.66 1.72
CA LEU A 104 -4.60 12.30 0.97
C LEU A 104 -5.12 13.38 0.01
N LYS A 105 -6.26 13.13 -0.65
CA LYS A 105 -6.92 14.12 -1.53
C LYS A 105 -7.38 15.39 -0.81
N THR A 106 -7.59 15.32 0.51
CA THR A 106 -7.99 16.49 1.33
C THR A 106 -6.81 17.25 1.94
N VAL A 107 -5.58 16.76 1.78
CA VAL A 107 -4.40 17.46 2.29
C VAL A 107 -4.17 18.74 1.48
N THR A 108 -4.19 19.88 2.16
CA THR A 108 -3.86 21.19 1.59
C THR A 108 -2.47 21.64 2.06
N GLU A 109 -1.80 22.48 1.26
CA GLU A 109 -0.45 22.97 1.56
C GLU A 109 -0.38 23.89 2.80
N VAL A 110 -1.53 24.35 3.32
CA VAL A 110 -1.63 25.36 4.39
C VAL A 110 -1.98 24.74 5.75
N GLY A 111 -2.00 23.41 5.88
CA GLY A 111 -2.36 22.69 7.11
C GLY A 111 -1.19 21.96 7.78
N ASN A 112 -1.39 21.52 9.03
CA ASN A 112 -0.48 20.56 9.68
C ASN A 112 -0.60 19.18 8.99
N VAL A 113 0.24 18.98 7.98
CA VAL A 113 0.31 17.74 7.17
C VAL A 113 0.52 16.51 8.05
N ALA A 114 1.37 16.60 9.08
CA ALA A 114 1.67 15.48 9.98
C ALA A 114 0.42 14.99 10.73
N ALA A 115 -0.49 15.89 11.11
CA ALA A 115 -1.75 15.52 11.77
C ALA A 115 -2.68 14.71 10.85
N VAL A 116 -2.63 14.94 9.53
CA VAL A 116 -3.42 14.20 8.53
C VAL A 116 -2.75 12.88 8.15
N LEU A 117 -1.42 12.87 8.06
CA LEU A 117 -0.65 11.71 7.56
C LEU A 117 -0.32 10.66 8.62
N ALA A 118 -0.19 11.01 9.91
CA ALA A 118 0.11 10.03 10.96
C ALA A 118 -0.95 8.90 11.07
N PRO A 119 -2.27 9.18 10.99
CA PRO A 119 -3.27 8.12 10.88
C PRO A 119 -3.17 7.29 9.60
N VAL A 120 -2.72 7.88 8.49
CA VAL A 120 -2.55 7.21 7.20
C VAL A 120 -1.40 6.21 7.26
N SER A 121 -0.24 6.60 7.79
CA SER A 121 0.93 5.73 7.92
C SER A 121 0.61 4.47 8.75
N ARG A 122 -0.11 4.61 9.87
CA ARG A 122 -0.55 3.47 10.69
C ARG A 122 -1.47 2.49 9.94
N VAL A 123 -2.39 3.00 9.13
CA VAL A 123 -3.28 2.15 8.32
C VAL A 123 -2.46 1.37 7.29
N LEU A 124 -1.54 2.03 6.58
CA LEU A 124 -0.70 1.37 5.58
C LEU A 124 0.21 0.31 6.19
N GLN A 125 0.80 0.56 7.36
CA GLN A 125 1.58 -0.43 8.09
C GLN A 125 0.75 -1.66 8.48
N SER A 126 -0.47 -1.44 8.98
CA SER A 126 -1.39 -2.54 9.35
C SER A 126 -1.79 -3.37 8.13
N VAL A 127 -2.16 -2.70 7.04
CA VAL A 127 -2.49 -3.36 5.77
C VAL A 127 -1.29 -4.15 5.27
N ARG A 128 -0.10 -3.53 5.15
CA ARG A 128 1.15 -4.18 4.74
C ARG A 128 1.43 -5.44 5.56
N ALA A 129 1.38 -5.37 6.88
CA ALA A 129 1.65 -6.49 7.77
C ALA A 129 0.70 -7.67 7.51
N GLY A 130 -0.57 -7.41 7.25
CA GLY A 130 -1.53 -8.47 6.97
C GLY A 130 -1.44 -9.07 5.57
N ILE A 131 -0.85 -8.38 4.58
CA ILE A 131 -0.62 -8.94 3.22
C ILE A 131 0.74 -9.63 3.05
N ALA A 132 1.71 -9.38 3.93
CA ALA A 132 3.09 -9.87 3.81
C ALA A 132 3.21 -11.38 3.55
N GLY A 133 2.36 -12.19 4.19
CA GLY A 133 2.37 -13.65 4.03
C GLY A 133 1.66 -14.18 2.78
N VAL A 134 0.97 -13.32 2.01
CA VAL A 134 0.08 -13.76 0.92
C VAL A 134 0.43 -13.11 -0.41
N PHE A 135 0.75 -11.82 -0.41
CA PHE A 135 1.04 -11.05 -1.62
C PHE A 135 2.33 -10.23 -1.44
N PRO A 136 3.52 -10.84 -1.63
CA PRO A 136 4.82 -10.17 -1.43
C PRO A 136 5.03 -8.94 -2.32
N SER A 137 4.39 -8.89 -3.48
CA SER A 137 4.47 -7.72 -4.37
C SER A 137 3.70 -6.52 -3.81
N ALA A 138 2.50 -6.74 -3.27
CA ALA A 138 1.73 -5.68 -2.62
C ALA A 138 2.40 -5.21 -1.32
N GLU A 139 3.00 -6.13 -0.56
CA GLU A 139 3.76 -5.78 0.64
C GLU A 139 4.92 -4.83 0.31
N ARG A 140 5.71 -5.13 -0.72
CA ARG A 140 6.83 -4.29 -1.16
C ARG A 140 6.36 -2.89 -1.56
N GLU A 141 5.33 -2.80 -2.41
CA GLU A 141 4.81 -1.50 -2.82
C GLU A 141 4.32 -0.68 -1.63
N LEU A 142 3.56 -1.28 -0.71
CA LEU A 142 3.07 -0.56 0.46
C LEU A 142 4.21 -0.10 1.38
N GLY A 143 5.33 -0.83 1.42
CA GLY A 143 6.56 -0.38 2.07
C GLY A 143 7.14 0.87 1.42
N GLU A 144 7.20 0.90 0.09
CA GLU A 144 7.67 2.07 -0.66
C GLU A 144 6.72 3.27 -0.51
N ILE A 145 5.41 3.05 -0.51
CA ILE A 145 4.40 4.09 -0.25
C ILE A 145 4.56 4.66 1.17
N THR A 146 4.82 3.79 2.16
CA THR A 146 5.07 4.23 3.55
C THR A 146 6.31 5.11 3.61
N THR A 147 7.37 4.74 2.91
CA THR A 147 8.62 5.53 2.83
C THR A 147 8.37 6.91 2.21
N LEU A 148 7.59 6.97 1.13
CA LEU A 148 7.19 8.24 0.52
C LEU A 148 6.39 9.14 1.46
N LEU A 149 5.53 8.57 2.31
CA LEU A 149 4.78 9.32 3.31
C LEU A 149 5.68 9.85 4.43
N ASP A 150 6.66 9.06 4.86
CA ASP A 150 7.62 9.49 5.86
C ASP A 150 8.46 10.67 5.34
N GLU A 151 8.86 10.65 4.06
CA GLU A 151 9.52 11.79 3.39
C GLU A 151 8.65 13.06 3.25
N ILE A 152 7.33 12.94 3.41
CA ILE A 152 6.40 14.09 3.40
C ILE A 152 6.28 14.70 4.82
N MET A 153 6.51 13.90 5.87
CA MET A 153 6.40 14.34 7.26
C MET A 153 7.68 14.99 7.82
N ILE A 154 8.79 14.91 7.09
CA ILE A 154 10.11 15.48 7.44
C ILE A 154 10.26 16.91 6.92
#